data_AF-B8CYU5-F1
#
_entry.id   AF-B8CYU5-F1
#
_cell.length_a   1.000
_cell.length_b   1.000
_cell.length_c   1.000
_cell.angle_alpha   90.00
_cell.angle_beta   90.00
_cell.angle_gamma   90.00
#
_symmetry.space_group_name_H-M   'P 1'
#
loop_
_entity.id
_entity.type
_entity.pdbx_description
1 polymer ?
#
loop_
_entity_poly.entity_id
_entity_poly.type
_entity_poly.pdbx_seq_one_letter_code
_entity_poly.pdbx_strand_id
1 'polypeptide(L)'
;MLYENFLNLFKKEYELYCQLQDMAERKQEAIVDNNVEKLTEIMHNEQELIDKISDMEEKRRELLAEIAHKQGFEGDKISFQQLFTLFPEEDKAELKELKEDFLEVLSDLQTTNESNRQLIEDSLKINNFTLQLIRQAAGKNVTYKKPGKKDEGSDHIIDRRA
;
A
#
# COMPACT_ATOMS: atom_id res chain seq x y z
N MET A 1 -3.89 0.61 37.63
CA MET A 1 -5.29 0.86 37.18
C MET A 1 -5.32 1.74 35.93
N LEU A 2 -5.63 3.06 35.96
CA LEU A 2 -5.80 3.81 34.69
C LEU A 2 -4.53 3.94 33.84
N TYR A 3 -3.40 4.31 34.44
CA TYR A 3 -2.12 4.46 33.75
C TYR A 3 -1.61 3.12 33.18
N GLU A 4 -1.66 2.09 34.02
CA GLU A 4 -1.42 0.68 33.65
C GLU A 4 -2.34 0.16 32.53
N ASN A 5 -3.63 0.53 32.54
CA ASN A 5 -4.56 0.19 31.46
C ASN A 5 -4.16 0.88 30.15
N PHE A 6 -3.76 2.16 30.21
CA PHE A 6 -3.28 2.90 29.04
C PHE A 6 -1.99 2.28 28.49
N LEU A 7 -1.04 1.95 29.37
CA LEU A 7 0.22 1.34 28.98
C LEU A 7 0.00 -0.03 28.31
N ASN A 8 -0.85 -0.88 28.89
CA ASN A 8 -1.23 -2.16 28.29
C ASN A 8 -2.00 -2.02 26.96
N LEU A 9 -2.81 -0.97 26.81
CA LEU A 9 -3.50 -0.66 25.55
C LEU A 9 -2.50 -0.20 24.48
N PHE A 10 -1.57 0.69 24.84
CA PHE A 10 -0.58 1.26 23.94
C PHE A 10 0.43 0.21 23.46
N LYS A 11 0.81 -0.76 24.32
CA LYS A 11 1.56 -1.96 23.92
C LYS A 11 0.84 -2.81 22.87
N LYS A 12 -0.47 -3.02 23.04
CA LYS A 12 -1.28 -3.78 22.07
C LYS A 12 -1.47 -3.04 20.75
N GLU A 13 -1.60 -1.71 20.77
CA GLU A 13 -1.56 -0.92 19.52
C GLU A 13 -0.22 -1.12 18.81
N TYR A 14 0.90 -1.00 19.54
CA TYR A 14 2.25 -1.21 19.00
C TYR A 14 2.41 -2.61 18.36
N GLU A 15 1.96 -3.67 19.03
CA GLU A 15 1.96 -5.04 18.49
C GLU A 15 1.17 -5.18 17.18
N LEU A 16 0.06 -4.44 17.00
CA LEU A 16 -0.69 -4.42 15.74
C LEU A 16 0.03 -3.63 14.64
N TYR A 17 0.68 -2.51 14.96
CA TYR A 17 1.49 -1.77 13.99
C TYR A 17 2.71 -2.57 13.52
N CYS A 18 3.35 -3.34 14.40
CA CYS A 18 4.42 -4.27 14.03
C CYS A 18 3.92 -5.37 13.07
N GLN A 19 2.72 -5.92 13.32
CA GLN A 19 2.10 -6.88 12.41
C GLN A 19 1.74 -6.25 11.05
N LEU A 20 1.29 -5.00 11.04
CA LEU A 20 1.00 -4.27 9.81
C LEU A 20 2.28 -3.96 9.01
N GLN A 21 3.41 -3.72 9.68
CA GLN A 21 4.73 -3.62 9.03
C GLN A 21 5.16 -4.94 8.39
N ASP A 22 5.05 -6.08 9.08
CA ASP A 22 5.32 -7.42 8.49
C ASP A 22 4.47 -7.65 7.22
N MET A 23 3.19 -7.28 7.26
CA MET A 23 2.33 -7.38 6.07
C MET A 23 2.80 -6.46 4.95
N ALA A 24 3.22 -5.22 5.25
CA ALA A 24 3.73 -4.28 4.25
C ALA A 24 5.05 -4.76 3.61
N GLU A 25 5.93 -5.40 4.37
CA GLU A 25 7.17 -6.01 3.85
C GLU A 25 6.87 -7.23 2.97
N ARG A 26 5.99 -8.13 3.42
CA ARG A 26 5.54 -9.30 2.65
C ARG A 26 4.79 -8.91 1.37
N LYS A 27 4.12 -7.76 1.39
CA LYS A 27 3.49 -7.14 0.22
C LYS A 27 4.54 -6.70 -0.79
N GLN A 28 5.66 -6.14 -0.33
CA GLN A 28 6.80 -5.78 -1.18
C GLN A 28 7.36 -7.00 -1.91
N GLU A 29 7.56 -8.13 -1.20
CA GLU A 29 7.95 -9.40 -1.82
C GLU A 29 6.95 -9.84 -2.89
N ALA A 30 5.65 -9.85 -2.56
CA ALA A 30 4.60 -10.31 -3.48
C ALA A 30 4.50 -9.44 -4.75
N ILE A 31 4.76 -8.14 -4.64
CA ILE A 31 4.84 -7.22 -5.79
C ILE A 31 6.06 -7.55 -6.66
N VAL A 32 7.24 -7.73 -6.06
CA VAL A 32 8.48 -8.09 -6.78
C VAL A 32 8.33 -9.43 -7.51
N ASP A 33 7.74 -10.43 -6.84
CA ASP A 33 7.45 -11.76 -7.40
C ASP A 33 6.32 -11.75 -8.43
N ASN A 34 5.62 -10.62 -8.62
CA ASN A 34 4.40 -10.50 -9.43
C ASN A 34 3.28 -11.49 -9.03
N ASN A 35 3.23 -11.88 -7.75
CA ASN A 35 2.30 -12.87 -7.24
C ASN A 35 0.99 -12.21 -6.79
N VAL A 36 0.05 -12.08 -7.74
CA VAL A 36 -1.26 -11.45 -7.52
C VAL A 36 -2.13 -12.20 -6.50
N GLU A 37 -1.99 -13.53 -6.39
CA GLU A 37 -2.73 -14.33 -5.40
C GLU A 37 -2.25 -14.03 -3.97
N LYS A 38 -0.92 -14.11 -3.72
CA LYS A 38 -0.29 -13.72 -2.44
C LYS A 38 -0.60 -12.26 -2.09
N LEU A 39 -0.59 -11.36 -3.07
CA LEU A 39 -0.93 -9.95 -2.88
C LEU A 39 -2.40 -9.77 -2.43
N THR A 40 -3.33 -10.54 -2.98
CA THR A 40 -4.76 -10.49 -2.61
C THR A 40 -5.00 -10.99 -1.19
N GLU A 41 -4.33 -12.08 -0.80
CA GLU A 41 -4.36 -12.60 0.58
C GLU A 41 -3.81 -11.57 1.59
N ILE A 42 -2.66 -10.97 1.29
CA ILE A 42 -2.03 -9.96 2.16
C ILE A 42 -2.96 -8.75 2.34
N MET A 43 -3.57 -8.22 1.26
CA MET A 43 -4.49 -7.09 1.36
C MET A 43 -5.74 -7.39 2.21
N HIS A 44 -6.21 -8.65 2.22
CA HIS A 44 -7.32 -9.04 3.10
C HIS A 44 -6.90 -9.03 4.57
N ASN A 45 -5.72 -9.57 4.88
CA ASN A 45 -5.16 -9.59 6.24
C ASN A 45 -4.81 -8.18 6.74
N GLU A 46 -4.30 -7.30 5.87
CA GLU A 46 -4.09 -5.88 6.17
C GLU A 46 -5.41 -5.20 6.58
N GLN A 47 -6.51 -5.45 5.86
CA GLN A 47 -7.81 -4.85 6.19
C GLN A 47 -8.29 -5.28 7.58
N GLU A 48 -8.20 -6.57 7.93
CA GLU A 48 -8.56 -7.02 9.27
C GLU A 48 -7.70 -6.39 10.37
N LEU A 49 -6.42 -6.13 10.12
CA LEU A 49 -5.53 -5.44 11.06
C LEU A 49 -5.90 -3.96 11.20
N ILE A 50 -6.22 -3.28 10.09
CA ILE A 50 -6.66 -1.87 10.09
C ILE A 50 -7.97 -1.71 10.88
N ASP A 51 -8.91 -2.64 10.74
CA ASP A 51 -10.16 -2.63 11.52
C ASP A 51 -9.87 -2.79 13.02
N LYS A 52 -9.01 -3.75 13.40
CA LYS A 52 -8.57 -3.97 14.81
C LYS A 52 -7.81 -2.77 15.39
N ILE A 53 -6.99 -2.08 14.60
CA ILE A 53 -6.30 -0.84 14.99
C ILE A 53 -7.32 0.28 15.24
N SER A 54 -8.28 0.46 14.33
CA SER A 54 -9.33 1.50 14.44
C SER A 54 -10.16 1.35 15.74
N ASP A 55 -10.56 0.11 16.02
CA ASP A 55 -11.23 -0.32 17.27
C ASP A 55 -10.43 -0.03 18.54
N MET A 56 -9.09 -0.07 18.45
CA MET A 56 -8.21 0.10 19.62
C MET A 56 -7.84 1.57 19.84
N GLU A 57 -7.66 2.33 18.75
CA GLU A 57 -7.55 3.79 18.83
C GLU A 57 -8.80 4.43 19.47
N GLU A 58 -10.00 3.89 19.20
CA GLU A 58 -11.23 4.39 19.83
C GLU A 58 -11.17 4.21 21.35
N LYS A 59 -10.84 2.99 21.82
CA LYS A 59 -10.62 2.70 23.25
C LYS A 59 -9.53 3.59 23.85
N ARG A 60 -8.48 3.93 23.08
CA ARG A 60 -7.42 4.86 23.52
C ARG A 60 -7.93 6.28 23.64
N ARG A 61 -8.75 6.76 22.70
CA ARG A 61 -9.40 8.08 22.77
C ARG A 61 -10.33 8.17 23.98
N GLU A 62 -11.16 7.16 24.23
CA GLU A 62 -12.03 7.07 25.41
C GLU A 62 -11.24 7.12 26.72
N LEU A 63 -10.19 6.29 26.84
CA LEU A 63 -9.36 6.23 28.04
C LEU A 63 -8.58 7.54 28.29
N LEU A 64 -8.11 8.20 27.24
CA LEU A 64 -7.48 9.52 27.34
C LEU A 64 -8.47 10.60 27.78
N ALA A 65 -9.72 10.56 27.31
CA ALA A 65 -10.77 11.46 27.77
C ALA A 65 -11.14 11.21 29.24
N GLU A 66 -11.19 9.94 29.69
CA GLU A 66 -11.41 9.61 31.11
C GLU A 66 -10.28 10.15 32.01
N ILE A 67 -9.03 9.99 31.58
CA ILE A 67 -7.85 10.53 32.28
C ILE A 67 -7.90 12.07 32.32
N ALA A 68 -8.21 12.73 31.20
CA ALA A 68 -8.32 14.18 31.12
C ALA A 68 -9.40 14.72 32.07
N HIS A 69 -10.59 14.13 32.06
CA HIS A 69 -11.70 14.49 32.93
C HIS A 69 -11.37 14.28 34.41
N LYS A 70 -10.75 13.15 34.79
CA LYS A 70 -10.35 12.86 36.18
C LYS A 70 -9.28 13.80 36.72
N GLN A 71 -8.45 14.36 35.85
CA GLN A 71 -7.38 15.30 36.22
C GLN A 71 -7.79 16.77 36.05
N GLY A 72 -9.06 17.05 35.71
CA GLY A 72 -9.62 18.40 35.65
C GLY A 72 -9.12 19.25 34.47
N PHE A 73 -8.67 18.64 33.37
CA PHE A 73 -8.32 19.38 32.16
C PHE A 73 -9.58 19.90 31.45
N GLU A 74 -9.56 21.17 31.01
CA GLU A 74 -10.63 21.75 30.21
C GLU A 74 -10.57 21.24 28.75
N GLY A 75 -11.18 20.08 28.51
CA GLY A 75 -11.43 19.52 27.17
C GLY A 75 -10.96 18.07 27.00
N ASP A 76 -11.54 17.37 26.02
CA ASP A 76 -11.37 15.93 25.78
C ASP A 76 -10.00 15.54 25.16
N LYS A 77 -9.03 16.47 25.15
CA LYS A 77 -7.73 16.29 24.46
C LYS A 77 -6.57 16.60 25.39
N ILE A 78 -5.92 15.54 25.86
CA ILE A 78 -4.64 15.61 26.54
C ILE A 78 -3.48 15.37 25.56
N SER A 79 -2.46 16.22 25.58
CA SER A 79 -1.23 15.98 24.81
C SER A 79 -0.39 14.88 25.44
N PHE A 80 0.46 14.20 24.65
CA PHE A 80 1.37 13.18 25.19
C PHE A 80 2.28 13.74 26.30
N GLN A 81 2.72 15.01 26.19
CA GLN A 81 3.55 15.64 27.23
C GLN A 81 2.78 15.82 28.55
N GLN A 82 1.53 16.27 28.51
CA GLN A 82 0.67 16.33 29.69
C GLN A 82 0.41 14.93 30.26
N LEU A 83 0.08 13.96 29.41
CA LEU A 83 -0.10 12.56 29.82
C LEU A 83 1.15 12.04 30.56
N PHE A 84 2.32 12.22 29.97
CA PHE A 84 3.61 11.82 30.52
C PHE A 84 3.89 12.45 31.89
N THR A 85 3.50 13.71 32.13
CA THR A 85 3.65 14.34 33.46
C THR A 85 2.76 13.73 34.54
N LEU A 86 1.63 13.11 34.17
CA LEU A 86 0.65 12.50 35.09
C LEU A 86 0.94 11.03 35.42
N PHE A 87 1.78 10.36 34.62
CA PHE A 87 2.15 8.97 34.87
C PHE A 87 3.00 8.84 36.15
N PRO A 88 2.94 7.69 36.86
CA PRO A 88 3.90 7.36 37.92
C PRO A 88 5.34 7.38 37.41
N GLU A 89 6.31 7.83 38.22
CA GLU A 89 7.73 7.87 37.81
C GLU A 89 8.29 6.48 37.41
N GLU A 90 7.79 5.42 38.05
CA GLU A 90 8.12 4.02 37.73
C GLU A 90 7.70 3.60 36.31
N ASP A 91 6.56 4.10 35.82
CA ASP A 91 6.02 3.78 34.48
C ASP A 91 6.57 4.70 33.37
N LYS A 92 7.15 5.86 33.72
CA LYS A 92 7.57 6.88 32.74
C LYS A 92 8.69 6.42 31.81
N ALA A 93 9.62 5.58 32.30
CA ALA A 93 10.68 5.05 31.47
C ALA A 93 10.10 4.17 30.34
N GLU A 94 9.23 3.23 30.70
CA GLU A 94 8.59 2.31 29.77
C GLU A 94 7.63 3.02 28.80
N LEU A 95 6.85 4.01 29.28
CA LEU A 95 6.00 4.83 28.41
C LEU A 95 6.81 5.67 27.40
N LYS A 96 8.05 6.06 27.75
CA LYS A 96 8.93 6.79 26.83
C LYS A 96 9.50 5.86 25.77
N GLU A 97 10.05 4.72 26.18
CA GLU A 97 10.62 3.69 25.31
C GLU A 97 9.58 3.21 24.29
N LEU A 98 8.41 2.77 24.77
CA LEU A 98 7.30 2.33 23.93
C LEU A 98 6.82 3.39 22.94
N LYS A 99 6.93 4.69 23.26
CA LYS A 99 6.63 5.77 22.30
C LYS A 99 7.72 5.90 21.23
N GLU A 100 8.99 5.75 21.61
CA GLU A 100 10.12 5.83 20.68
C GLU A 100 10.02 4.68 19.66
N ASP A 101 9.76 3.46 20.13
CA ASP A 101 9.48 2.29 19.29
C ASP A 101 8.29 2.51 18.34
N PHE A 102 7.19 3.09 18.85
CA PHE A 102 6.00 3.41 18.04
C PHE A 102 6.29 4.38 16.90
N LEU A 103 7.15 5.37 17.14
CA LEU A 103 7.53 6.37 16.13
C LEU A 103 8.44 5.76 15.06
N GLU A 104 9.31 4.82 15.43
CA GLU A 104 10.14 4.05 14.49
C GLU A 104 9.27 3.18 13.57
N VAL A 105 8.41 2.33 14.14
CA VAL A 105 7.52 1.44 13.36
C VAL A 105 6.56 2.23 12.45
N LEU A 106 6.05 3.39 12.88
CA LEU A 106 5.23 4.25 12.01
C LEU A 106 6.04 4.87 10.85
N SER A 107 7.29 5.24 11.09
CA SER A 107 8.20 5.77 10.05
C SER A 107 8.54 4.70 9.01
N ASP A 108 8.82 3.49 9.46
CA ASP A 108 9.13 2.36 8.59
C ASP A 108 7.91 1.94 7.79
N LEU A 109 6.73 1.88 8.41
CA LEU A 109 5.46 1.60 7.73
C LEU A 109 5.10 2.64 6.67
N GLN A 110 5.37 3.93 6.93
CA GLN A 110 5.20 4.96 5.92
C GLN A 110 6.17 4.77 4.74
N THR A 111 7.43 4.41 5.03
CA THR A 111 8.48 4.20 4.03
C THR A 111 8.21 2.97 3.16
N THR A 112 7.85 1.84 3.76
CA THR A 112 7.50 0.58 3.07
C THR A 112 6.25 0.76 2.20
N ASN A 113 5.24 1.48 2.66
CA ASN A 113 4.04 1.73 1.85
C ASN A 113 4.30 2.60 0.62
N GLU A 114 5.13 3.64 0.72
CA GLU A 114 5.50 4.46 -0.44
C GLU A 114 6.38 3.67 -1.43
N SER A 115 7.29 2.83 -0.94
CA SER A 115 8.05 1.85 -1.75
C SER A 115 7.12 0.91 -2.52
N ASN A 116 6.16 0.27 -1.83
CA ASN A 116 5.17 -0.61 -2.43
C ASN A 116 4.34 0.08 -3.52
N ARG A 117 3.90 1.32 -3.27
CA ARG A 117 3.18 2.13 -4.24
C ARG A 117 4.03 2.38 -5.49
N GLN A 118 5.29 2.79 -5.34
CA GLN A 118 6.20 3.05 -6.45
C GLN A 118 6.43 1.79 -7.30
N LEU A 119 6.64 0.63 -6.67
CA LEU A 119 6.81 -0.66 -7.35
C LEU A 119 5.57 -1.07 -8.16
N ILE A 120 4.36 -0.84 -7.63
CA ILE A 120 3.10 -1.07 -8.35
C ILE A 120 2.98 -0.11 -9.54
N GLU A 121 3.24 1.19 -9.34
CA GLU A 121 3.18 2.19 -10.41
C GLU A 121 4.18 1.88 -11.54
N ASP A 122 5.40 1.43 -11.23
CA ASP A 122 6.41 1.07 -12.23
C ASP A 122 6.10 -0.25 -12.95
N SER A 123 5.56 -1.25 -12.25
CA SER A 123 5.04 -2.48 -12.84
C SER A 123 3.91 -2.18 -13.85
N LEU A 124 3.01 -1.25 -13.51
CA LEU A 124 1.96 -0.78 -14.42
C LEU A 124 2.52 -0.02 -15.63
N LYS A 125 3.56 0.82 -15.47
CA LYS A 125 4.23 1.51 -16.59
C LYS A 125 4.87 0.50 -17.55
N ILE A 126 5.60 -0.49 -17.04
CA ILE A 126 6.26 -1.55 -17.84
C ILE A 126 5.23 -2.38 -18.61
N ASN A 127 4.12 -2.78 -17.96
CA ASN A 127 3.05 -3.52 -18.62
C ASN A 127 2.38 -2.70 -19.74
N ASN A 128 2.08 -1.43 -19.49
CA ASN A 128 1.51 -0.53 -20.51
C ASN A 128 2.45 -0.32 -21.71
N PHE A 129 3.76 -0.13 -21.45
CA PHE A 129 4.77 -0.01 -22.51
C PHE A 129 4.89 -1.31 -23.32
N THR A 130 4.91 -2.47 -22.66
CA THR A 130 4.96 -3.78 -23.32
C THR A 130 3.73 -4.02 -24.18
N LEU A 131 2.53 -3.71 -23.69
CA LEU A 131 1.30 -3.75 -24.48
C LEU A 131 1.33 -2.79 -25.68
N GLN A 132 1.92 -1.60 -25.53
CA GLN A 132 2.09 -0.65 -26.63
C GLN A 132 3.04 -1.21 -27.71
N LEU A 133 4.17 -1.82 -27.32
CA LEU A 133 5.08 -2.49 -28.24
C LEU A 133 4.42 -3.65 -28.98
N ILE A 134 3.67 -4.51 -28.28
CA ILE A 134 2.92 -5.62 -28.89
C ILE A 134 1.89 -5.09 -29.90
N ARG A 135 1.14 -4.03 -29.56
CA ARG A 135 0.19 -3.39 -30.49
C ARG A 135 0.88 -2.80 -31.72
N GLN A 136 2.03 -2.15 -31.57
CA GLN A 136 2.82 -1.63 -32.70
C GLN A 136 3.39 -2.75 -33.58
N ALA A 137 3.85 -3.85 -32.99
CA ALA A 137 4.35 -5.02 -33.72
C ALA A 137 3.23 -5.72 -34.49
N ALA A 138 2.06 -5.93 -33.87
CA ALA A 138 0.88 -6.47 -34.52
C ALA A 138 0.42 -5.58 -35.71
N GLY A 139 0.42 -4.26 -35.52
CA GLY A 139 0.10 -3.29 -36.57
C GLY A 139 1.09 -3.25 -37.75
N LYS A 140 2.34 -3.72 -37.57
CA LYS A 140 3.35 -3.81 -38.65
C LYS A 140 3.18 -5.03 -39.57
N ASN A 141 2.36 -6.02 -39.21
CA ASN A 141 2.19 -7.26 -39.97
C ASN A 141 1.09 -7.21 -41.06
N VAL A 142 0.67 -6.01 -41.49
CA VAL A 142 -0.23 -5.82 -42.66
C VAL A 142 0.45 -4.97 -43.72
N THR A 143 1.52 -5.49 -44.32
CA THR A 143 2.04 -4.98 -45.61
C THR A 143 2.44 -6.14 -46.50
N TYR A 144 1.43 -6.80 -47.09
CA TYR A 144 1.61 -7.70 -48.21
C TYR A 144 1.99 -6.89 -49.46
N LYS A 145 3.23 -6.42 -49.53
CA LYS A 145 3.86 -6.05 -50.81
C LYS A 145 3.90 -7.33 -51.65
N LYS A 146 3.03 -7.44 -52.66
CA LYS A 146 3.22 -8.42 -53.74
C LYS A 146 4.26 -7.85 -54.72
N PRO A 147 5.48 -8.40 -54.83
CA PRO A 147 6.39 -8.08 -55.92
C PRO A 147 5.88 -8.73 -57.21
N GLY A 148 6.10 -8.04 -58.33
CA GLY A 148 5.36 -8.28 -59.57
C GLY A 148 5.52 -9.64 -60.26
N LYS A 149 4.59 -9.87 -61.20
CA LYS A 149 4.84 -10.64 -62.42
C LYS A 149 4.45 -9.75 -63.61
N LYS A 150 5.35 -9.67 -64.59
CA LYS A 150 5.11 -9.03 -65.90
C LYS A 150 4.54 -10.04 -66.90
N ASP A 151 4.11 -9.50 -68.02
CA ASP A 151 3.31 -10.07 -69.11
C ASP A 151 3.87 -11.32 -69.80
N GLU A 152 2.93 -12.15 -70.28
CA GLU A 152 2.92 -12.98 -71.50
C GLU A 152 1.56 -13.73 -71.46
N GLY A 153 0.73 -13.83 -72.50
CA GLY A 153 0.70 -13.22 -73.83
C GLY A 153 -0.36 -13.94 -74.66
N SER A 154 -1.45 -13.26 -75.05
CA SER A 154 -2.43 -13.81 -76.01
C SER A 154 -3.03 -12.70 -76.86
N ASP A 155 -2.50 -12.62 -78.07
CA ASP A 155 -2.82 -11.64 -79.11
C ASP A 155 -4.22 -11.89 -79.70
N HIS A 156 -5.08 -10.88 -79.71
CA HIS A 156 -6.27 -10.81 -80.57
C HIS A 156 -6.64 -9.35 -80.88
N ILE A 157 -5.98 -8.82 -81.90
CA ILE A 157 -6.48 -7.72 -82.75
C ILE A 157 -7.41 -8.32 -83.85
N ILE A 158 -8.17 -7.47 -84.56
CA ILE A 158 -9.17 -7.72 -85.65
C ILE A 158 -10.61 -7.82 -85.09
N ASP A 159 -11.69 -7.23 -85.62
CA ASP A 159 -12.06 -5.99 -86.38
C ASP A 159 -13.62 -6.04 -86.51
N ARG A 160 -14.44 -5.03 -86.84
CA ARG A 160 -14.31 -3.61 -87.23
C ARG A 160 -15.60 -2.86 -86.83
N ARG A 161 -15.66 -1.52 -87.00
CA ARG A 161 -16.94 -0.77 -87.07
C ARG A 161 -17.81 -1.22 -88.25
N ALA A 162 -19.11 -1.37 -88.01
CA ALA A 162 -20.21 -1.01 -88.92
C ALA A 162 -21.44 -0.66 -88.06
#